data_AF-A0A956MCX6-F1
#
_entry.id   AF-A0A956MCX6-F1
#
_cell.length_a   1.000
_cell.length_b   1.000
_cell.length_c   1.000
_cell.angle_alpha   90.00
_cell.angle_beta   90.00
_cell.angle_gamma   90.00
#
_symmetry.space_group_name_H-M   'P 1'
#
loop_
_entity.id
_entity.type
_entity.pdbx_description
1 polymer ?
#
loop_
_entity_poly.entity_id
_entity_poly.type
_entity_poly.pdbx_seq_one_letter_code
_entity_poly.pdbx_strand_id
1 'polypeptide(L)'
;MDFTRKYFLLFSVIGLTFISLSAGFDFYLKLFGLEIALLCCVVFEILRLGCLWSIVFREWILKFVAIPLYLLVSSACIFAAITSFHAKIIENHTTITKPYDQEVSRRIETIKRTYAQQIGNDLVKLDDKIDVCNRKIAWNPNSKYWKNRLAQLIASKQISISQRDSVLNLVPSANKERWISYFAAKLELKFEPLPSTTYGSKAVTFSIQELWGVTELRAKKIVAIIIIMITECGIILLSLLVNDKKVDQRSVSNSIISKLSGKNILINTLQDKFSDEEIRSFLAKCKSCLGENGRLPYTRELGSKHREMRKLTTELHINNLDFELFLNEFLIKDN
;
A
#
# COMPACT_ATOMS: atom_id res chain seq x y z
N MET A 1 10.36 28.89 4.41
CA MET A 1 9.70 27.58 4.52
C MET A 1 10.72 26.60 5.09
N ASP A 2 10.59 26.34 6.38
CA ASP A 2 11.71 26.13 7.29
C ASP A 2 12.43 24.79 7.15
N PHE A 3 13.75 24.84 7.37
CA PHE A 3 14.68 23.73 7.30
C PHE A 3 14.16 22.51 8.08
N THR A 4 13.61 22.72 9.29
CA THR A 4 13.01 21.70 10.16
C THR A 4 11.82 20.96 9.54
N ARG A 5 10.95 21.64 8.78
CA ARG A 5 9.81 20.98 8.10
C ARG A 5 10.27 20.03 6.99
N LYS A 6 11.36 20.36 6.29
CA LYS A 6 11.90 19.52 5.20
C LYS A 6 12.47 18.20 5.74
N TYR A 7 13.22 18.24 6.85
CA TYR A 7 13.78 17.02 7.45
C TYR A 7 12.72 16.16 8.13
N PHE A 8 11.73 16.78 8.79
CA PHE A 8 10.62 16.03 9.37
C PHE A 8 9.83 15.26 8.30
N LEU A 9 9.49 15.92 7.18
CA LEU A 9 8.84 15.27 6.04
C LEU A 9 9.68 14.14 5.46
N LEU A 10 11.00 14.35 5.33
CA LEU A 10 11.90 13.33 4.80
C LEU A 10 11.98 12.10 5.72
N PHE A 11 12.02 12.30 7.03
CA PHE A 11 12.01 11.22 8.01
C PHE A 11 10.68 10.46 8.03
N SER A 12 9.55 11.17 7.97
CA SER A 12 8.22 10.54 7.85
C SER A 12 8.07 9.73 6.56
N VAL A 13 8.61 10.22 5.44
CA VAL A 13 8.62 9.48 4.17
C VAL A 13 9.41 8.19 4.31
N ILE A 14 10.57 8.20 4.97
CA ILE A 14 11.38 6.99 5.18
C ILE A 14 10.64 5.97 6.05
N GLY A 15 9.99 6.41 7.13
CA GLY A 15 9.15 5.52 7.95
C GLY A 15 8.02 4.88 7.14
N LEU A 16 7.33 5.67 6.32
CA LEU A 16 6.26 5.19 5.44
C LEU A 16 6.77 4.31 4.29
N THR A 17 8.01 4.48 3.80
CA THR A 17 8.64 3.55 2.84
C THR A 17 8.86 2.18 3.47
N PHE A 18 9.28 2.09 4.74
CA PHE A 18 9.49 0.78 5.39
C PHE A 18 8.18 -0.01 5.58
N ILE A 19 7.11 0.68 5.98
CA ILE A 19 5.79 0.05 6.14
C ILE A 19 5.25 -0.43 4.79
N SER A 20 5.37 0.42 3.76
CA SER A 20 5.02 0.11 2.36
C SER A 20 5.81 -1.09 1.84
N LEU A 21 7.13 -1.11 2.07
CA LEU A 21 8.04 -2.18 1.66
C LEU A 21 7.64 -3.52 2.30
N SER A 22 7.40 -3.54 3.60
CA SER A 22 7.01 -4.75 4.34
C SER A 22 5.67 -5.31 3.85
N ALA A 23 4.65 -4.45 3.73
CA ALA A 23 3.33 -4.87 3.29
C ALA A 23 3.33 -5.32 1.81
N GLY A 24 4.04 -4.60 0.95
CA GLY A 24 4.22 -4.95 -0.46
C GLY A 24 5.02 -6.24 -0.66
N PHE A 25 6.05 -6.48 0.15
CA PHE A 25 6.89 -7.68 0.05
C PHE A 25 6.07 -8.95 0.28
N ASP A 26 5.26 -9.01 1.33
CA ASP A 26 4.38 -10.15 1.61
C ASP A 26 3.42 -10.43 0.44
N PHE A 27 2.91 -9.39 -0.22
CA PHE A 27 2.04 -9.52 -1.39
C PHE A 27 2.77 -10.11 -2.60
N TYR A 28 3.90 -9.51 -2.99
CA TYR A 28 4.66 -9.96 -4.15
C TYR A 28 5.29 -11.35 -3.93
N LEU A 29 5.74 -11.65 -2.70
CA LEU A 29 6.31 -12.94 -2.32
C LEU A 29 5.33 -14.06 -2.59
N LYS A 30 4.07 -13.87 -2.17
CA LYS A 30 3.03 -14.88 -2.30
C LYS A 30 2.49 -15.02 -3.73
N LEU A 31 2.60 -13.99 -4.57
CA LEU A 31 2.15 -14.04 -5.97
C LEU A 31 3.22 -14.56 -6.94
N PHE A 32 4.46 -14.08 -6.80
CA PHE A 32 5.51 -14.25 -7.80
C PHE A 32 6.78 -14.93 -7.25
N GLY A 33 6.85 -15.17 -5.94
CA GLY A 33 8.02 -15.75 -5.28
C GLY A 33 9.04 -14.70 -4.82
N LEU A 34 10.07 -15.18 -4.12
CA LEU A 34 11.04 -14.33 -3.39
C LEU A 34 11.80 -13.37 -4.33
N GLU A 35 12.28 -13.88 -5.46
CA GLU A 35 13.13 -13.12 -6.38
C GLU A 35 12.41 -11.90 -6.95
N ILE A 36 11.19 -12.10 -7.46
CA ILE A 36 10.37 -11.04 -8.06
C ILE A 36 9.89 -10.06 -6.98
N ALA A 37 9.59 -10.55 -5.78
CA ALA A 37 9.17 -9.71 -4.66
C ALA A 37 10.25 -8.72 -4.23
N LEU A 38 11.48 -9.20 -4.08
CA LEU A 38 12.61 -8.35 -3.71
C LEU A 38 12.86 -7.29 -4.77
N LEU A 39 12.86 -7.68 -6.05
CA LEU A 39 13.07 -6.78 -7.17
C LEU A 39 11.98 -5.70 -7.26
N CYS A 40 10.70 -6.09 -7.17
CA CYS A 40 9.59 -5.14 -7.21
C CYS A 40 9.66 -4.13 -6.06
N CYS A 41 9.86 -4.61 -4.83
CA CYS A 41 9.97 -3.77 -3.64
C CYS A 41 11.10 -2.74 -3.76
N VAL A 42 12.29 -3.16 -4.22
CA VAL A 42 13.43 -2.26 -4.42
C VAL A 42 13.12 -1.23 -5.52
N VAL A 43 12.61 -1.67 -6.67
CA VAL A 43 12.35 -0.79 -7.81
C VAL A 43 11.26 0.23 -7.50
N PHE A 44 10.15 -0.18 -6.89
CA PHE A 44 9.06 0.73 -6.54
C PHE A 44 9.49 1.78 -5.50
N GLU A 45 10.25 1.39 -4.47
CA GLU A 45 10.68 2.34 -3.44
C GLU A 45 11.78 3.29 -3.96
N ILE A 46 12.74 2.80 -4.77
CA ILE A 46 13.72 3.67 -5.45
C ILE A 46 13.00 4.66 -6.35
N LEU A 47 12.03 4.20 -7.14
CA LEU A 47 11.28 5.07 -8.05
C LEU A 47 10.47 6.11 -7.28
N ARG A 48 9.84 5.72 -6.16
CA ARG A 48 9.07 6.63 -5.30
C ARG A 48 9.95 7.71 -4.67
N LEU A 49 11.14 7.34 -4.19
CA LEU A 49 12.15 8.27 -3.68
C LEU A 49 12.70 9.18 -4.79
N GLY A 50 12.95 8.65 -5.98
CA GLY A 50 13.37 9.41 -7.15
C GLY A 50 12.35 10.46 -7.59
N CYS A 51 11.06 10.09 -7.60
CA CYS A 51 9.98 11.02 -7.87
C CYS A 51 9.89 12.12 -6.79
N LEU A 52 9.96 11.77 -5.51
CA LEU A 52 9.96 12.77 -4.42
C LEU A 52 11.14 13.73 -4.52
N TRP A 53 12.33 13.22 -4.83
CA TRP A 53 13.51 14.03 -5.05
C TRP A 53 13.30 15.02 -6.21
N SER A 54 12.75 14.54 -7.33
CA SER A 54 12.42 15.39 -8.49
C SER A 54 11.40 16.48 -8.13
N ILE A 55 10.35 16.14 -7.37
CA ILE A 55 9.31 17.10 -6.94
C ILE A 55 9.88 18.21 -6.04
N VAL A 56 10.79 17.85 -5.12
CA VAL A 56 11.34 18.79 -4.14
C VAL A 56 12.42 19.70 -4.73
N PHE A 57 13.27 19.17 -5.63
CA PHE A 57 14.52 19.84 -6.01
C PHE A 57 14.64 20.29 -7.47
N ARG A 58 13.75 19.87 -8.39
CA ARG A 58 13.84 20.21 -9.82
C ARG A 58 12.83 21.27 -10.28
N GLU A 59 12.99 21.73 -11.52
CA GLU A 59 12.10 22.68 -12.19
C GLU A 59 10.68 22.16 -12.41
N TRP A 60 9.74 23.08 -12.64
CA TRP A 60 8.31 22.79 -12.84
C TRP A 60 8.02 21.73 -13.91
N ILE A 61 8.78 21.69 -15.00
CA ILE A 61 8.59 20.73 -16.11
C ILE A 61 8.78 19.29 -15.62
N LEU A 62 9.84 19.03 -14.86
CA LEU A 62 10.10 17.71 -14.27
C LEU A 62 9.09 17.36 -13.18
N LYS A 63 8.54 18.36 -12.46
CA LYS A 63 7.46 18.13 -11.49
C LYS A 63 6.18 17.65 -12.16
N PHE A 64 5.83 18.17 -13.33
CA PHE A 64 4.65 17.74 -14.07
C PHE A 64 4.67 16.26 -14.46
N VAL A 65 5.85 15.68 -14.68
CA VAL A 65 6.01 14.25 -14.97
C VAL A 65 6.15 13.42 -13.68
N ALA A 66 6.90 13.93 -12.70
CA ALA A 66 7.18 13.22 -11.46
C ALA A 66 5.94 13.07 -10.55
N ILE A 67 5.04 14.05 -10.52
CA ILE A 67 3.80 14.01 -9.72
C ILE A 67 2.87 12.86 -10.14
N PRO A 68 2.43 12.75 -11.41
CA PRO A 68 1.55 11.66 -11.83
C PRO A 68 2.23 10.30 -11.70
N LEU A 69 3.54 10.20 -11.98
CA LEU A 69 4.27 8.94 -11.78
C LEU A 69 4.34 8.55 -10.31
N TYR A 70 4.59 9.51 -9.41
CA TYR A 70 4.56 9.27 -7.97
C TYR A 70 3.20 8.76 -7.50
N LEU A 71 2.11 9.36 -7.98
CA LEU A 71 0.75 8.93 -7.63
C LEU A 71 0.47 7.52 -8.12
N LEU A 72 0.91 7.18 -9.33
CA LEU A 72 0.71 5.87 -9.94
C LEU A 72 1.53 4.77 -9.24
N VAL A 73 2.79 5.05 -8.89
CA VAL A 73 3.62 4.15 -8.07
C VAL A 73 3.02 3.98 -6.68
N SER A 74 2.61 5.07 -6.05
CA SER A 74 2.04 5.06 -4.71
C SER A 74 0.73 4.30 -4.66
N SER A 75 -0.13 4.42 -5.68
CA SER A 75 -1.38 3.67 -5.76
C SER A 75 -1.13 2.17 -5.90
N ALA A 76 -0.14 1.74 -6.70
CA ALA A 76 0.27 0.34 -6.80
C ALA A 76 0.80 -0.21 -5.46
N CYS A 77 1.61 0.56 -4.72
CA CYS A 77 2.08 0.16 -3.39
C CYS A 77 0.93 0.10 -2.36
N ILE A 78 0.03 1.08 -2.35
CA ILE A 78 -1.15 1.10 -1.46
C ILE A 78 -2.05 -0.10 -1.75
N PHE A 79 -2.29 -0.40 -3.02
CA PHE A 79 -3.04 -1.58 -3.46
C PHE A 79 -2.41 -2.87 -2.92
N ALA A 80 -1.10 -3.03 -3.11
CA ALA A 80 -0.36 -4.21 -2.67
C ALA A 80 -0.47 -4.35 -1.14
N ALA A 81 -0.32 -3.24 -0.42
CA ALA A 81 -0.46 -3.20 1.03
C ALA A 81 -1.87 -3.59 1.50
N ILE A 82 -2.93 -2.99 0.96
CA ILE A 82 -4.32 -3.31 1.31
C ILE A 82 -4.61 -4.79 1.07
N THR A 83 -4.20 -5.30 -0.09
CA THR A 83 -4.43 -6.71 -0.45
C THR A 83 -3.65 -7.64 0.49
N SER A 84 -2.42 -7.28 0.85
CA SER A 84 -1.59 -8.01 1.83
C SER A 84 -2.22 -8.04 3.22
N PHE A 85 -2.72 -6.91 3.70
CA PHE A 85 -3.42 -6.83 4.99
C PHE A 85 -4.69 -7.67 5.00
N HIS A 86 -5.50 -7.58 3.94
CA HIS A 86 -6.71 -8.38 3.83
C HIS A 86 -6.41 -9.88 3.74
N ALA A 87 -5.36 -10.24 3.00
CA ALA A 87 -4.77 -11.57 2.98
C ALA A 87 -4.39 -12.07 4.37
N LYS A 88 -3.75 -11.24 5.18
CA LYS A 88 -3.34 -11.58 6.53
C LYS A 88 -4.53 -11.76 7.48
N ILE A 89 -5.59 -10.97 7.32
CA ILE A 89 -6.85 -11.12 8.07
C ILE A 89 -7.53 -12.45 7.71
N ILE A 90 -7.65 -12.74 6.42
CA ILE A 90 -8.25 -14.00 5.94
C ILE A 90 -7.36 -15.19 6.32
N GLU A 91 -6.04 -15.04 6.32
CA GLU A 91 -5.10 -16.07 6.78
C GLU A 91 -5.32 -16.39 8.25
N ASN A 92 -5.33 -15.37 9.11
CA ASN A 92 -5.63 -15.55 10.53
C ASN A 92 -7.02 -16.18 10.72
N HIS A 93 -8.04 -15.73 9.99
CA HIS A 93 -9.38 -16.28 10.14
C HIS A 93 -9.45 -17.74 9.68
N THR A 94 -8.90 -18.07 8.51
CA THR A 94 -8.96 -19.42 7.92
C THR A 94 -8.06 -20.43 8.62
N THR A 95 -6.90 -20.00 9.14
CA THR A 95 -6.01 -20.83 9.96
C THR A 95 -6.62 -21.20 11.32
N ILE A 96 -7.46 -20.31 11.86
CA ILE A 96 -8.15 -20.55 13.13
C ILE A 96 -9.44 -21.37 12.93
N THR A 97 -10.21 -21.12 11.87
CA THR A 97 -11.58 -21.68 11.72
C THR A 97 -11.66 -23.00 10.95
N LYS A 98 -10.89 -23.21 9.88
CA LYS A 98 -10.99 -24.43 9.05
C LYS A 98 -10.69 -25.74 9.79
N PRO A 99 -9.59 -25.87 10.56
CA PRO A 99 -9.31 -27.11 11.28
C PRO A 99 -10.32 -27.35 12.41
N TYR A 100 -10.81 -26.28 13.05
CA TYR A 100 -11.90 -26.36 14.02
C TYR A 100 -13.18 -26.92 13.39
N ASP A 101 -13.60 -26.39 12.24
CA ASP A 101 -14.79 -26.90 11.54
C ASP A 101 -14.63 -28.34 11.04
N GLN A 102 -13.44 -28.74 10.59
CA GLN A 102 -13.14 -30.12 10.20
C GLN A 102 -13.22 -31.09 11.39
N GLU A 103 -12.62 -30.74 12.52
CA GLU A 103 -12.64 -31.56 13.72
C GLU A 103 -14.05 -31.65 14.32
N VAL A 104 -14.80 -30.56 14.32
CA VAL A 104 -16.21 -30.53 14.72
C VAL A 104 -17.05 -31.43 13.81
N SER A 105 -16.82 -31.38 12.49
CA SER A 105 -17.52 -32.24 11.53
C SER A 105 -17.20 -33.72 11.75
N ARG A 106 -15.93 -34.06 11.99
CA ARG A 106 -15.47 -35.42 12.31
C ARG A 106 -16.13 -35.96 13.58
N ARG A 107 -16.24 -35.14 14.63
CA ARG A 107 -16.91 -35.51 15.89
C ARG A 107 -18.40 -35.73 15.70
N ILE A 108 -19.08 -34.86 14.94
CA ILE A 108 -20.51 -35.03 14.62
C ILE A 108 -20.75 -36.32 13.85
N GLU A 109 -19.91 -36.63 12.87
CA GLU A 109 -20.01 -37.87 12.09
C GLU A 109 -19.80 -39.11 12.98
N THR A 110 -18.80 -39.07 13.86
CA THR A 110 -18.54 -40.15 14.84
C THR A 110 -19.75 -40.39 15.74
N ILE A 111 -20.36 -39.31 16.26
CA ILE A 111 -21.57 -39.37 17.06
C ILE A 111 -22.73 -39.97 16.26
N LYS A 112 -22.99 -39.49 15.04
CA LYS A 112 -24.08 -39.98 14.19
C LYS A 112 -23.92 -41.47 13.87
N ARG A 113 -22.70 -41.90 13.53
CA ARG A 113 -22.38 -43.30 13.26
C ARG A 113 -22.62 -44.19 14.48
N THR A 114 -22.13 -43.77 15.65
CA THR A 114 -22.27 -44.52 16.91
C THR A 114 -23.75 -44.61 17.31
N TYR A 115 -24.49 -43.51 17.21
CA TYR A 115 -25.93 -43.47 17.48
C TYR A 115 -26.72 -44.39 16.54
N ALA A 116 -26.41 -44.35 15.24
CA ALA A 116 -27.04 -45.23 14.25
C ALA A 116 -26.79 -46.71 14.54
N GLN A 117 -25.58 -47.06 14.98
CA GLN A 117 -25.22 -48.43 15.34
C GLN A 117 -25.98 -48.90 16.58
N GLN A 118 -26.07 -48.07 17.63
CA GLN A 118 -26.80 -48.42 18.86
C GLN A 118 -28.29 -48.64 18.59
N ILE A 119 -28.93 -47.71 17.87
CA ILE A 119 -30.34 -47.87 17.49
C ILE A 119 -30.54 -49.04 16.53
N GLY A 120 -29.60 -49.29 15.61
CA GLY A 120 -29.62 -50.46 14.73
C GLY A 120 -29.67 -51.78 15.52
N ASN A 121 -28.83 -51.92 16.55
CA ASN A 121 -28.84 -53.09 17.41
C ASN A 121 -30.16 -53.26 18.18
N ASP A 122 -30.78 -52.16 18.63
CA ASP A 122 -32.06 -52.21 19.32
C ASP A 122 -33.23 -52.54 18.38
N LEU A 123 -33.17 -52.08 17.13
CA LEU A 123 -34.13 -52.45 16.09
C LEU A 123 -34.06 -53.95 15.77
N VAL A 124 -32.86 -54.53 15.69
CA VAL A 124 -32.69 -55.98 15.50
C VAL A 124 -33.34 -56.76 16.64
N LYS A 125 -33.12 -56.35 17.91
CA LYS A 125 -33.76 -56.98 19.07
C LYS A 125 -35.29 -56.83 19.06
N LEU A 126 -35.81 -55.72 18.53
CA LEU A 126 -37.25 -55.53 18.37
C LEU A 126 -37.82 -56.44 17.28
N ASP A 127 -37.09 -56.64 16.19
CA ASP A 127 -37.47 -57.54 15.11
C ASP A 127 -37.53 -59.00 15.58
N ASP A 128 -36.54 -59.46 16.34
CA ASP A 128 -36.57 -60.80 16.95
C ASP A 128 -37.82 -61.00 17.82
N LYS A 129 -38.20 -59.97 18.61
CA LYS A 129 -39.40 -60.02 19.47
C LYS A 129 -40.69 -60.00 18.67
N ILE A 130 -40.74 -59.24 17.57
CA ILE A 130 -41.86 -59.21 16.64
C ILE A 130 -42.04 -60.58 16.01
N ASP A 131 -40.97 -61.22 15.56
CA ASP A 131 -40.99 -62.56 14.96
C ASP A 131 -41.44 -63.64 15.95
N VAL A 132 -41.03 -63.56 17.21
CA VAL A 132 -41.56 -64.42 18.26
C VAL A 132 -43.07 -64.21 18.44
N CYS A 133 -43.55 -62.97 18.47
CA CYS A 133 -44.98 -62.68 18.59
C CYS A 133 -45.77 -63.19 17.38
N ASN A 134 -45.26 -63.00 16.16
CA ASN A 134 -45.87 -63.50 14.93
C ASN A 134 -46.00 -65.03 14.96
N ARG A 135 -44.96 -65.75 15.38
CA ARG A 135 -45.01 -67.22 15.56
C ARG A 135 -46.06 -67.62 16.61
N LYS A 136 -46.14 -66.90 17.74
CA LYS A 136 -47.14 -67.18 18.78
C LYS A 136 -48.58 -66.88 18.34
N ILE A 137 -48.79 -65.87 17.51
CA ILE A 137 -50.10 -65.58 16.90
C ILE A 137 -50.47 -66.66 15.88
N ALA A 138 -49.52 -67.13 15.07
CA ALA A 138 -49.77 -68.22 14.13
C ALA A 138 -50.23 -69.50 14.84
N TRP A 139 -49.67 -69.80 16.02
CA TRP A 139 -50.07 -70.95 16.82
C TRP A 139 -51.37 -70.74 17.61
N ASN A 140 -51.70 -69.49 17.96
CA ASN A 140 -52.95 -69.15 18.65
C ASN A 140 -53.56 -67.85 18.08
N PRO A 141 -54.31 -67.96 16.96
CA PRO A 141 -54.81 -66.80 16.21
C PRO A 141 -55.80 -65.92 16.96
N ASN A 142 -56.47 -66.47 17.98
CA ASN A 142 -57.51 -65.78 18.74
C ASN A 142 -56.98 -65.10 20.02
N SER A 143 -55.67 -65.24 20.31
CA SER A 143 -55.09 -64.60 21.49
C SER A 143 -55.03 -63.06 21.35
N LYS A 144 -55.86 -62.36 22.14
CA LYS A 144 -55.85 -60.89 22.25
C LYS A 144 -54.53 -60.36 22.81
N TYR A 145 -53.90 -61.10 23.74
CA TYR A 145 -52.63 -60.72 24.36
C TYR A 145 -51.51 -60.57 23.32
N TRP A 146 -51.30 -61.59 22.48
CA TRP A 146 -50.21 -61.57 21.49
C TRP A 146 -50.42 -60.51 20.41
N LYS A 147 -51.67 -60.28 19.98
CA LYS A 147 -52.02 -59.18 19.05
C LYS A 147 -51.70 -57.80 19.63
N ASN A 148 -52.08 -57.55 20.88
CA ASN A 148 -51.78 -56.29 21.57
C ASN A 148 -50.27 -56.09 21.76
N ARG A 149 -49.54 -57.15 22.13
CA ARG A 149 -48.09 -57.09 22.31
C ARG A 149 -47.35 -56.82 21.00
N LEU A 150 -47.79 -57.43 19.90
CA LEU A 150 -47.26 -57.16 18.56
C LEU A 150 -47.45 -55.69 18.17
N ALA A 151 -48.66 -55.14 18.36
CA ALA A 151 -48.95 -53.73 18.08
C ALA A 151 -48.06 -52.78 18.89
N GLN A 152 -47.82 -53.08 20.18
CA GLN A 152 -46.89 -52.30 21.02
C GLN A 152 -45.45 -52.34 20.49
N LEU A 153 -44.97 -53.52 20.07
CA LEU A 153 -43.61 -53.68 19.55
C LEU A 153 -43.42 -52.96 18.21
N ILE A 154 -44.41 -53.03 17.32
CA ILE A 154 -44.41 -52.30 16.04
C ILE A 154 -44.38 -50.78 16.29
N ALA A 155 -45.21 -50.27 17.22
CA ALA A 155 -45.19 -48.86 17.58
C ALA A 155 -43.83 -48.44 18.17
N SER A 156 -43.25 -49.26 19.04
CA SER A 156 -41.92 -49.01 19.62
C SER A 156 -40.81 -49.02 18.56
N LYS A 157 -40.91 -49.90 17.55
CA LYS A 157 -40.00 -49.92 16.40
C LYS A 157 -40.09 -48.63 15.61
N GLN A 158 -41.31 -48.18 15.29
CA GLN A 158 -41.54 -46.94 14.55
C GLN A 158 -40.99 -45.72 15.29
N ILE A 159 -41.19 -45.65 16.61
CA ILE A 159 -40.64 -44.56 17.45
C ILE A 159 -39.10 -44.55 17.36
N SER A 160 -38.47 -45.72 17.45
CA SER A 160 -37.00 -45.84 17.39
C SER A 160 -36.44 -45.44 16.02
N ILE A 161 -37.14 -45.77 14.93
CA ILE A 161 -36.80 -45.33 13.57
C ILE A 161 -36.90 -43.81 13.46
N SER A 162 -38.02 -43.21 13.89
CA SER A 162 -38.20 -41.76 13.86
C SER A 162 -37.15 -41.01 14.68
N GLN A 163 -36.79 -41.55 15.85
CA GLN A 163 -35.70 -40.99 16.68
C GLN A 163 -34.34 -41.09 15.99
N ARG A 164 -34.02 -42.20 15.33
CA ARG A 164 -32.80 -42.34 14.53
C ARG A 164 -32.74 -41.29 13.44
N ASP A 165 -33.79 -41.21 12.63
CA ASP A 165 -33.81 -40.38 11.44
C ASP A 165 -33.79 -38.88 11.80
N SER A 166 -34.43 -38.49 12.90
CA SER A 166 -34.34 -37.12 13.42
C SER A 166 -32.91 -36.71 13.80
N VAL A 167 -32.14 -37.57 14.45
CA VAL A 167 -30.75 -37.27 14.84
C VAL A 167 -29.81 -37.29 13.63
N LEU A 168 -30.04 -38.19 12.67
CA LEU A 168 -29.22 -38.28 11.45
C LEU A 168 -29.43 -37.09 10.52
N ASN A 169 -30.66 -36.60 10.40
CA ASN A 169 -31.00 -35.47 9.54
C ASN A 169 -30.76 -34.10 10.18
N LEU A 170 -30.57 -34.04 11.50
CA LEU A 170 -30.27 -32.78 12.18
C LEU A 170 -28.85 -32.31 11.82
N VAL A 171 -28.75 -31.09 11.30
CA VAL A 171 -27.49 -30.36 11.15
C VAL A 171 -27.45 -29.29 12.24
N PRO A 172 -26.59 -29.42 13.27
CA PRO A 172 -26.54 -28.43 14.34
C PRO A 172 -25.96 -27.11 13.82
N SER A 173 -26.81 -26.09 13.65
CA SER A 173 -26.44 -24.80 13.08
C SER A 173 -26.03 -23.76 14.13
N ALA A 174 -26.68 -23.73 15.31
CA ALA A 174 -26.51 -22.64 16.27
C ALA A 174 -25.66 -22.97 17.52
N ASN A 175 -25.35 -24.24 17.80
CA ASN A 175 -24.58 -24.65 18.98
C ASN A 175 -23.95 -26.05 18.81
N LYS A 176 -22.98 -26.16 17.90
CA LYS A 176 -22.31 -27.44 17.59
C LYS A 176 -21.66 -28.06 18.83
N GLU A 177 -21.06 -27.26 19.70
CA GLU A 177 -20.38 -27.74 20.92
C GLU A 177 -21.33 -28.33 21.97
N ARG A 178 -22.45 -27.66 22.26
CA ARG A 178 -23.47 -28.18 23.19
C ARG A 178 -24.12 -29.45 22.65
N TRP A 179 -24.31 -29.52 21.33
CA TRP A 179 -24.82 -30.71 20.68
C TRP A 179 -23.84 -31.88 20.80
N ILE A 180 -22.56 -31.64 20.52
CA ILE A 180 -21.49 -32.63 20.66
C ILE A 180 -21.40 -33.10 22.11
N SER A 181 -21.39 -32.19 23.10
CA SER A 181 -21.25 -32.59 24.51
C SER A 181 -22.45 -33.39 25.01
N TYR A 182 -23.68 -33.01 24.64
CA TYR A 182 -24.88 -33.74 25.00
C TYR A 182 -24.88 -35.17 24.42
N PHE A 183 -24.63 -35.32 23.11
CA PHE A 183 -24.65 -36.64 22.48
C PHE A 183 -23.41 -37.48 22.82
N ALA A 184 -22.25 -36.86 23.04
CA ALA A 184 -21.07 -37.55 23.54
C ALA A 184 -21.32 -38.14 24.93
N ALA A 185 -21.92 -37.39 25.85
CA ALA A 185 -22.30 -37.88 27.16
C ALA A 185 -23.36 -39.01 27.08
N LYS A 186 -24.37 -38.85 26.21
CA LYS A 186 -25.41 -39.86 25.99
C LYS A 186 -24.87 -41.17 25.41
N LEU A 187 -23.82 -41.11 24.61
CA LEU A 187 -23.18 -42.25 23.94
C LEU A 187 -21.90 -42.74 24.66
N GLU A 188 -21.58 -42.17 25.81
CA GLU A 188 -20.35 -42.47 26.58
C GLU A 188 -19.05 -42.30 25.77
N LEU A 189 -19.06 -41.41 24.77
CA LEU A 189 -17.90 -41.09 23.94
C LEU A 189 -16.99 -40.08 24.66
N LYS A 190 -15.72 -40.41 24.81
CA LYS A 190 -14.70 -39.49 25.35
C LYS A 190 -14.03 -38.75 24.19
N PHE A 191 -14.31 -37.46 24.08
CA PHE A 191 -13.58 -36.57 23.18
C PHE A 191 -12.63 -35.69 23.99
N GLU A 192 -11.41 -35.54 23.49
CA GLU A 192 -10.47 -34.53 24.01
C GLU A 192 -11.03 -33.12 23.78
N PRO A 193 -10.67 -32.12 24.62
CA PRO A 193 -11.03 -30.73 24.36
C PRO A 193 -10.55 -30.31 22.96
N LEU A 194 -11.35 -29.48 22.28
CA LEU A 194 -11.02 -29.02 20.93
C LEU A 194 -9.64 -28.33 20.95
N PRO A 195 -8.71 -28.69 20.06
CA PRO A 195 -7.39 -28.06 20.02
C PRO A 195 -7.52 -26.59 19.64
N SER A 196 -6.84 -25.71 20.37
CA SER A 196 -6.79 -24.26 20.14
C SER A 196 -5.63 -23.82 19.25
N THR A 197 -4.98 -24.75 18.53
CA THR A 197 -3.72 -24.49 17.86
C THR A 197 -3.85 -24.25 16.36
N THR A 198 -3.12 -23.22 15.93
CA THR A 198 -3.08 -22.58 14.61
C THR A 198 -2.39 -23.45 13.56
N TYR A 199 -3.05 -23.72 12.43
CA TYR A 199 -2.43 -24.39 11.27
C TYR A 199 -2.91 -23.78 9.94
N GLY A 200 -1.98 -23.48 9.01
CA GLY A 200 -2.22 -22.81 7.71
C GLY A 200 -2.17 -23.74 6.48
N SER A 201 -2.28 -23.30 5.21
CA SER A 201 -2.53 -21.99 4.58
C SER A 201 -3.21 -22.18 3.19
N LYS A 202 -3.96 -21.16 2.72
CA LYS A 202 -4.35 -20.87 1.30
C LYS A 202 -5.13 -19.52 1.21
N ALA A 203 -4.64 -18.49 1.91
CA ALA A 203 -5.43 -17.29 2.21
C ALA A 203 -5.38 -16.20 1.14
N VAL A 204 -4.21 -15.97 0.54
CA VAL A 204 -3.97 -14.80 -0.32
C VAL A 204 -4.66 -14.92 -1.67
N THR A 205 -4.73 -16.14 -2.19
CA THR A 205 -5.53 -16.47 -3.37
C THR A 205 -7.02 -16.24 -3.14
N PHE A 206 -7.51 -16.52 -1.92
CA PHE A 206 -8.90 -16.32 -1.55
C PHE A 206 -9.22 -14.83 -1.40
N SER A 207 -8.33 -14.07 -0.77
CA SER A 207 -8.46 -12.61 -0.62
C SER A 207 -8.46 -11.87 -1.94
N ILE A 208 -7.64 -12.30 -2.91
CA ILE A 208 -7.65 -11.75 -4.26
C ILE A 208 -8.99 -12.05 -4.94
N GLN A 209 -9.50 -13.28 -4.83
CA GLN A 209 -10.79 -13.63 -5.42
C GLN A 209 -11.96 -12.88 -4.77
N GLU A 210 -11.91 -12.64 -3.45
CA GLU A 210 -12.95 -11.96 -2.69
C GLU A 210 -12.95 -10.43 -2.91
N LEU A 211 -11.78 -9.79 -2.93
CA LEU A 211 -11.67 -8.34 -3.19
C LEU A 211 -11.90 -7.97 -4.66
N TRP A 212 -11.46 -8.83 -5.59
CA TRP A 212 -11.38 -8.48 -7.01
C TRP A 212 -12.40 -9.21 -7.87
N GLY A 213 -12.94 -10.35 -7.41
CA GLY A 213 -13.75 -11.24 -8.26
C GLY A 213 -12.96 -11.91 -9.38
N VAL A 214 -11.62 -11.91 -9.29
CA VAL A 214 -10.72 -12.35 -10.35
C VAL A 214 -9.94 -13.59 -9.91
N THR A 215 -9.74 -14.54 -10.83
CA THR A 215 -8.93 -15.74 -10.59
C THR A 215 -7.45 -15.38 -10.39
N GLU A 216 -6.72 -16.18 -9.61
CA GLU A 216 -5.29 -15.95 -9.31
C GLU A 216 -4.45 -15.71 -10.58
N LEU A 217 -4.66 -16.52 -11.62
CA LEU A 217 -3.94 -16.41 -12.89
C LEU A 217 -4.19 -15.06 -13.59
N ARG A 218 -5.42 -14.57 -13.55
CA ARG A 218 -5.78 -13.26 -14.14
C ARG A 218 -5.22 -12.12 -13.29
N ALA A 219 -5.25 -12.21 -11.96
CA ALA A 219 -4.66 -11.23 -11.07
C ALA A 219 -3.14 -11.11 -11.28
N LYS A 220 -2.42 -12.24 -11.39
CA LYS A 220 -0.99 -12.26 -11.73
C LYS A 220 -0.69 -11.53 -13.04
N LYS A 221 -1.49 -11.77 -14.08
CA LYS A 221 -1.33 -11.10 -15.38
C LYS A 221 -1.55 -9.58 -15.30
N ILE A 222 -2.62 -9.15 -14.63
CA ILE A 222 -2.93 -7.72 -14.47
C ILE A 222 -1.83 -7.01 -13.67
N VAL A 223 -1.41 -7.58 -12.54
CA VAL A 223 -0.35 -7.01 -11.70
C VAL A 223 0.98 -6.97 -12.45
N ALA A 224 1.32 -8.01 -13.22
CA ALA A 224 2.52 -8.02 -14.06
C ALA A 224 2.51 -6.89 -15.11
N ILE A 225 1.37 -6.66 -15.78
CA ILE A 225 1.22 -5.55 -16.74
C ILE A 225 1.43 -4.20 -16.04
N ILE A 226 0.86 -4.01 -14.85
CA ILE A 226 1.03 -2.78 -14.05
C ILE A 226 2.50 -2.57 -13.68
N ILE A 227 3.19 -3.61 -13.22
CA ILE A 227 4.62 -3.54 -12.87
C ILE A 227 5.45 -3.13 -14.11
N ILE A 228 5.22 -3.77 -15.26
CA ILE A 228 5.93 -3.43 -16.51
C ILE A 228 5.66 -1.97 -16.90
N MET A 229 4.41 -1.53 -16.91
CA MET A 229 4.06 -0.13 -17.21
C MET A 229 4.77 0.86 -16.28
N ILE A 230 4.81 0.58 -14.98
CA ILE A 230 5.46 1.46 -14.01
C ILE A 230 6.97 1.49 -14.21
N THR A 231 7.58 0.34 -14.44
CA THR A 231 9.03 0.24 -14.66
C THR A 231 9.44 0.97 -15.92
N GLU A 232 8.72 0.82 -17.03
CA GLU A 232 8.96 1.56 -18.27
C GLU A 232 8.80 3.07 -18.09
N CYS A 233 7.72 3.53 -17.44
CA CYS A 233 7.57 4.95 -17.11
C CYS A 233 8.68 5.47 -16.19
N GLY A 234 9.17 4.63 -15.28
CA GLY A 234 10.29 4.94 -14.42
C GLY A 234 11.62 5.07 -15.18
N ILE A 235 11.87 4.21 -16.16
CA ILE A 235 13.03 4.31 -17.05
C ILE A 235 12.98 5.60 -17.85
N ILE A 236 11.80 5.98 -18.37
CA ILE A 236 11.61 7.26 -19.06
C ILE A 236 11.93 8.43 -18.14
N LEU A 237 11.42 8.43 -16.90
CA LEU A 237 11.76 9.47 -15.92
C LEU A 237 13.27 9.50 -15.61
N LEU A 238 13.90 8.33 -15.44
CA LEU A 238 15.33 8.24 -15.18
C LEU A 238 16.14 8.80 -16.35
N SER A 239 15.73 8.52 -17.59
CA SER A 239 16.37 9.04 -18.80
C SER A 239 16.29 10.58 -18.87
N LEU A 240 15.15 11.16 -18.49
CA LEU A 240 14.97 12.62 -18.39
C LEU A 240 15.84 13.22 -17.28
N LEU A 241 15.97 12.52 -16.14
CA LEU A 241 16.83 12.95 -15.04
C LEU A 241 18.33 12.88 -15.37
N VAL A 242 18.76 11.91 -16.18
CA VAL A 242 20.15 11.75 -16.62
C VAL A 242 20.53 12.76 -17.71
N ASN A 243 19.59 13.10 -18.61
CA ASN A 243 19.81 14.13 -19.62
C ASN A 243 19.84 15.55 -19.05
N ASP A 244 19.36 15.75 -17.82
CA ASP A 244 19.45 17.02 -17.11
C ASP A 244 20.86 17.22 -16.50
N LYS A 245 21.88 17.18 -17.37
CA LYS A 245 23.27 17.49 -17.04
C LYS A 245 23.44 19.00 -16.93
N LYS A 246 23.72 19.45 -15.71
CA LYS A 246 24.21 20.78 -15.31
C LYS A 246 23.30 21.95 -15.70
N VAL A 247 22.40 22.30 -14.79
CA VAL A 247 22.24 23.72 -14.47
C VAL A 247 22.35 23.87 -12.96
N ASP A 248 23.42 24.53 -12.50
CA ASP A 248 23.54 25.08 -11.16
C ASP A 248 22.47 26.18 -10.96
N GLN A 249 21.21 25.77 -10.89
CA GLN A 249 20.05 26.66 -10.95
C GLN A 249 19.69 27.29 -9.60
N ARG A 250 20.44 26.96 -8.53
CA ARG A 250 20.31 27.65 -7.24
C ARG A 250 21.00 29.02 -7.19
N SER A 251 21.93 29.32 -8.11
CA SER A 251 22.54 30.66 -8.17
C SER A 251 21.81 31.60 -9.12
N VAL A 252 21.26 31.10 -10.24
CA VAL A 252 20.73 31.97 -11.30
C VAL A 252 19.36 32.57 -10.96
N SER A 253 18.43 31.81 -10.38
CA SER A 253 17.08 32.32 -10.07
C SER A 253 17.06 33.38 -8.96
N ASN A 254 17.85 33.21 -7.91
CA ASN A 254 18.04 34.25 -6.89
C ASN A 254 18.84 35.44 -7.44
N SER A 255 19.79 35.21 -8.36
CA SER A 255 20.56 36.32 -8.96
C SER A 255 19.72 37.21 -9.87
N ILE A 256 18.75 36.70 -10.64
CA ILE A 256 17.97 37.56 -11.55
C ILE A 256 17.06 38.50 -10.75
N ILE A 257 16.43 38.00 -9.68
CA ILE A 257 15.55 38.79 -8.82
C ILE A 257 16.36 39.80 -7.97
N SER A 258 17.56 39.42 -7.49
CA SER A 258 18.46 40.36 -6.80
C SER A 258 19.18 41.34 -7.74
N LYS A 259 19.42 40.98 -9.01
CA LYS A 259 20.03 41.84 -10.05
C LYS A 259 19.09 42.97 -10.45
N LEU A 260 17.79 42.69 -10.57
CA LEU A 260 16.76 43.72 -10.83
C LEU A 260 16.58 44.69 -9.66
N SER A 261 16.68 44.22 -8.40
CA SER A 261 16.56 45.10 -7.23
C SER A 261 17.81 45.95 -7.01
N GLY A 262 19.02 45.39 -7.14
CA GLY A 262 20.28 46.15 -6.99
C GLY A 262 20.47 47.22 -8.06
N LYS A 263 20.05 46.93 -9.30
CA LYS A 263 20.07 47.88 -10.42
C LYS A 263 19.18 49.11 -10.18
N ASN A 264 17.95 48.90 -9.73
CA ASN A 264 17.01 50.00 -9.49
C ASN A 264 17.42 50.83 -8.27
N ILE A 265 17.98 50.19 -7.23
CA ILE A 265 18.52 50.90 -6.06
C ILE A 265 19.73 51.75 -6.45
N LEU A 266 20.65 51.24 -7.27
CA LEU A 266 21.81 52.01 -7.73
C LEU A 266 21.38 53.24 -8.54
N ILE A 267 20.49 53.08 -9.52
CA ILE A 267 20.02 54.19 -10.35
C ILE A 267 19.33 55.24 -9.49
N ASN A 268 18.39 54.85 -8.63
CA ASN A 268 17.68 55.80 -7.77
C ASN A 268 18.65 56.53 -6.83
N THR A 269 19.60 55.82 -6.21
CA THR A 269 20.59 56.43 -5.29
C THR A 269 21.54 57.39 -6.01
N LEU A 270 21.87 57.12 -7.26
CA LEU A 270 22.71 58.00 -8.08
C LEU A 270 21.92 59.23 -8.55
N GLN A 271 20.66 59.06 -9.00
CA GLN A 271 19.78 60.14 -9.43
C GLN A 271 19.38 61.09 -8.28
N ASP A 272 19.31 60.58 -7.05
CA ASP A 272 19.02 61.41 -5.87
C ASP A 272 20.18 62.37 -5.49
N LYS A 273 21.41 62.07 -5.92
CA LYS A 273 22.62 62.78 -5.47
C LYS A 273 23.41 63.49 -6.56
N PHE A 274 23.23 63.10 -7.83
CA PHE A 274 24.01 63.61 -8.95
C PHE A 274 23.11 63.93 -10.14
N SER A 275 23.53 64.88 -10.99
CA SER A 275 22.78 65.18 -12.21
C SER A 275 22.93 64.08 -13.25
N ASP A 276 21.94 63.93 -14.13
CA ASP A 276 21.96 62.91 -15.19
C ASP A 276 23.18 63.02 -16.12
N GLU A 277 23.68 64.23 -16.36
CA GLU A 277 24.90 64.47 -17.14
C GLU A 277 26.16 63.95 -16.43
N GLU A 278 26.24 64.11 -15.11
CA GLU A 278 27.36 63.61 -14.32
C GLU A 278 27.38 62.08 -14.28
N ILE A 279 26.20 61.46 -14.11
CA ILE A 279 26.02 60.01 -14.16
C ILE A 279 26.41 59.46 -15.54
N ARG A 280 25.96 60.10 -16.63
CA ARG A 280 26.31 59.70 -18.00
C ARG A 280 27.81 59.81 -18.27
N SER A 281 28.45 60.90 -17.85
CA SER A 281 29.90 61.07 -18.00
C SER A 281 30.70 59.99 -17.25
N PHE A 282 30.23 59.60 -16.06
CA PHE A 282 30.82 58.54 -15.26
C PHE A 282 30.68 57.16 -15.93
N LEU A 283 29.47 56.83 -16.40
CA LEU A 283 29.18 55.57 -17.07
C LEU A 283 29.95 55.44 -18.39
N ALA A 284 30.03 56.51 -19.18
CA ALA A 284 30.83 56.53 -20.42
C ALA A 284 32.32 56.27 -20.14
N LYS A 285 32.88 56.90 -19.10
CA LYS A 285 34.28 56.71 -18.68
C LYS A 285 34.54 55.30 -18.12
N CYS A 286 33.55 54.70 -17.45
CA CYS A 286 33.65 53.32 -17.02
C CYS A 286 33.60 52.35 -18.21
N LYS A 287 32.76 52.60 -19.22
CA LYS A 287 32.66 51.78 -20.43
C LYS A 287 33.96 51.78 -21.22
N SER A 288 34.60 52.94 -21.41
CA SER A 288 35.89 53.01 -22.12
C SER A 288 36.99 52.23 -21.39
N CYS A 289 37.09 52.41 -20.07
CA CYS A 289 38.12 51.73 -19.27
C CYS A 289 37.90 50.21 -19.16
N LEU A 290 36.64 49.76 -19.07
CA LEU A 290 36.28 48.34 -19.07
C LEU A 290 36.59 47.69 -20.43
N GLY A 291 36.29 48.37 -21.53
CA GLY A 291 36.58 47.86 -22.88
C GLY A 291 38.07 47.73 -23.18
N GLU A 292 38.90 48.67 -22.70
CA GLU A 292 40.35 48.65 -22.96
C GLU A 292 41.15 47.76 -21.99
N ASN A 293 40.77 47.71 -20.70
CA ASN A 293 41.59 47.11 -19.66
C ASN A 293 40.90 46.00 -18.85
N GLY A 294 39.64 45.66 -19.16
CA GLY A 294 38.87 44.65 -18.44
C GLY A 294 38.59 45.00 -16.97
N ARG A 295 38.74 46.28 -16.59
CA ARG A 295 38.64 46.74 -15.19
C ARG A 295 37.99 48.11 -15.09
N LEU A 296 37.37 48.39 -13.95
CA LEU A 296 36.87 49.72 -13.61
C LEU A 296 38.02 50.72 -13.40
N PRO A 297 37.85 52.00 -13.78
CA PRO A 297 38.87 53.04 -13.64
C PRO A 297 39.33 53.21 -12.19
N TYR A 298 40.62 53.40 -11.96
CA TYR A 298 41.15 53.60 -10.61
C TYR A 298 40.66 54.91 -10.01
N THR A 299 40.56 54.98 -8.68
CA THR A 299 40.07 56.16 -7.97
C THR A 299 40.91 57.40 -8.32
N ARG A 300 42.20 57.22 -8.62
CA ARG A 300 43.12 58.30 -9.03
C ARG A 300 42.78 58.88 -10.41
N GLU A 301 42.16 58.10 -11.30
CA GLU A 301 41.80 58.46 -12.69
C GLU A 301 40.42 59.15 -12.78
N LEU A 302 39.69 59.18 -11.67
CA LEU A 302 38.35 59.76 -11.53
C LEU A 302 38.42 61.13 -10.85
N GLY A 303 37.58 62.07 -11.29
CA GLY A 303 37.37 63.34 -10.61
C GLY A 303 36.65 63.16 -9.27
N SER A 304 36.63 64.18 -8.40
CA SER A 304 36.11 64.06 -7.03
C SER A 304 34.71 63.44 -6.96
N LYS A 305 33.78 63.89 -7.81
CA LYS A 305 32.40 63.37 -7.87
C LYS A 305 32.31 61.94 -8.39
N HIS A 306 33.09 61.60 -9.40
CA HIS A 306 33.15 60.24 -9.95
C HIS A 306 33.76 59.22 -8.96
N ARG A 307 34.64 59.67 -8.05
CA ARG A 307 35.16 58.82 -6.98
C ARG A 307 34.08 58.42 -5.98
N GLU A 308 33.16 59.34 -5.66
CA GLU A 308 32.02 59.06 -4.78
C GLU A 308 31.04 58.08 -5.42
N MET A 309 30.75 58.24 -6.72
CA MET A 309 29.94 57.26 -7.47
C MET A 309 30.58 55.87 -7.50
N ARG A 310 31.92 55.79 -7.65
CA ARG A 310 32.65 54.52 -7.56
C ARG A 310 32.58 53.90 -6.15
N LYS A 311 32.59 54.74 -5.12
CA LYS A 311 32.47 54.27 -3.74
C LYS A 311 31.09 53.64 -3.51
N LEU A 312 30.03 54.30 -3.96
CA LEU A 312 28.64 53.80 -3.84
C LEU A 312 28.42 52.49 -4.60
N THR A 313 28.97 52.37 -5.81
CA THR A 313 28.91 51.12 -6.60
C THR A 313 29.66 49.97 -5.92
N THR A 314 30.77 50.26 -5.24
CA THR A 314 31.54 49.26 -4.47
C THR A 314 30.83 48.88 -3.17
N GLU A 315 30.24 49.84 -2.47
CA GLU A 315 29.46 49.63 -1.23
C GLU A 315 28.20 48.77 -1.48
N LEU A 316 27.63 48.84 -2.69
CA LEU A 316 26.50 48.01 -3.12
C LEU A 316 26.91 46.61 -3.63
N HIS A 317 28.18 46.23 -3.51
CA HIS A 317 28.71 44.92 -3.92
C HIS A 317 28.35 44.49 -5.35
N ILE A 318 28.30 45.43 -6.29
CA ILE A 318 28.02 45.13 -7.69
C ILE A 318 29.27 44.54 -8.34
N ASN A 319 29.17 43.30 -8.83
CA ASN A 319 30.27 42.65 -9.54
C ASN A 319 30.58 43.36 -10.87
N ASN A 320 31.84 43.34 -11.29
CA ASN A 320 32.29 43.97 -12.55
C ASN A 320 31.50 43.49 -13.78
N LEU A 321 31.14 42.20 -13.83
CA LEU A 321 30.34 41.60 -14.91
C LEU A 321 28.89 42.14 -14.92
N ASP A 322 28.31 42.32 -13.74
CA ASP A 322 26.96 42.87 -13.60
C ASP A 322 26.94 44.38 -13.94
N PHE A 323 28.03 45.08 -13.66
CA PHE A 323 28.22 46.47 -14.04
C PHE A 323 28.42 46.66 -15.55
N GLU A 324 29.10 45.73 -16.22
CA GLU A 324 29.29 45.75 -17.67
C GLU A 324 27.97 45.55 -18.43
N LEU A 325 27.14 44.60 -18.00
CA LEU A 325 25.78 44.40 -18.53
C LEU A 325 24.91 45.66 -18.31
N PHE A 326 25.03 46.28 -17.12
CA PHE A 326 24.35 47.53 -16.80
C PHE A 326 24.75 48.68 -17.74
N LEU A 327 26.05 48.85 -18.00
CA LEU A 327 26.57 49.88 -18.91
C LEU A 327 26.05 49.72 -20.34
N ASN A 328 25.95 48.46 -20.81
CA ASN A 328 25.43 48.17 -22.13
C ASN A 328 23.93 48.51 -22.22
N GLU A 329 23.11 48.13 -21.25
CA GLU A 329 21.68 48.46 -21.28
C GLU A 329 21.37 49.95 -21.12
N PHE A 330 22.12 50.67 -20.28
CA PHE A 330 21.86 52.10 -20.01
C PHE A 330 22.26 53.00 -21.18
N LEU A 331 23.35 52.66 -21.89
CA LEU A 331 23.83 53.42 -23.04
C LEU A 331 23.15 53.03 -24.36
N ILE A 332 22.52 51.85 -24.45
CA ILE A 332 21.71 51.44 -25.62
C ILE A 332 20.35 52.14 -25.64
N LYS A 333 19.80 52.54 -24.49
CA LYS A 333 18.47 53.18 -24.41
C LYS A 333 18.38 54.60 -25.00
N ASP A 334 19.50 55.24 -25.32
CA ASP A 334 19.56 56.62 -25.80
C ASP A 334 20.22 56.78 -27.19
N ASN A 335 20.38 55.67 -27.94
CA ASN A 335 20.56 55.67 -29.40
C ASN A 335 19.30 55.14 -30.06
#